data_AF-A0A2V9A6B2-F1
#
_entry.id   AF-A0A2V9A6B2-F1
#
_cell.length_a   1.000
_cell.length_b   1.000
_cell.length_c   1.000
_cell.angle_alpha   90.00
_cell.angle_beta   90.00
_cell.angle_gamma   90.00
#
_symmetry.space_group_name_H-M   'P 1'
#
loop_
_entity.id
_entity.type
_entity.pdbx_description
1 polymer ?
#
loop_
_entity_poly.entity_id
_entity_poly.type
_entity_poly.pdbx_seq_one_letter_code
_entity_poly.pdbx_strand_id
1 'polypeptide(L)'
;MYQLGWSTLPGLRGLSVSEFRAMPTDAPDNERGVALEFASNDERDSFLHEIEAAFAARRFTNAADAFDTVKAYALEHAAQG
;
A
#
# COMPACT_ATOMS: atom_id res chain seq x y z
N MET A 1 15.04 -0.77 3.34
CA MET A 1 13.66 -0.29 3.49
C MET A 1 13.07 0.08 2.13
N TYR A 2 11.76 -0.06 1.99
CA TYR A 2 11.02 0.23 0.78
C TYR A 2 9.86 1.17 1.10
N GLN A 3 9.69 2.21 0.29
CA GLN A 3 8.51 3.06 0.34
C GLN A 3 7.42 2.45 -0.52
N LEU A 4 6.32 2.08 0.12
CA LEU A 4 5.09 1.69 -0.55
C LEU A 4 4.38 2.96 -1.05
N GLY A 5 4.23 3.04 -2.37
CA GLY A 5 3.39 4.02 -3.06
C GLY A 5 2.25 3.33 -3.80
N TRP A 6 1.15 4.03 -4.02
CA TRP A 6 0.01 3.56 -4.78
C TRP A 6 -0.71 4.73 -5.46
N SER A 7 -1.49 4.42 -6.49
CA SER A 7 -2.34 5.37 -7.19
C SER A 7 -3.75 5.35 -6.58
N THR A 8 -4.26 6.52 -6.18
CA THR A 8 -5.68 6.71 -5.83
C THR A 8 -6.44 7.20 -7.06
N LEU A 9 -7.25 6.33 -7.66
CA LEU A 9 -8.04 6.64 -8.85
C LEU A 9 -9.50 6.93 -8.45
N PRO A 10 -10.03 8.15 -8.74
CA PRO A 10 -11.45 8.43 -8.56
C PRO A 10 -12.25 7.73 -9.66
N GLY A 11 -13.12 6.79 -9.27
CA GLY A 11 -14.03 6.07 -10.16
C GLY A 11 -15.49 6.49 -9.98
N LEU A 12 -16.33 6.11 -10.94
CA LEU A 12 -17.78 6.36 -10.97
C LEU A 12 -18.56 5.86 -9.72
N ARG A 13 -17.96 5.00 -8.89
CA ARG A 13 -18.59 4.41 -7.70
C ARG A 13 -17.80 4.62 -6.40
N GLY A 14 -16.75 5.44 -6.44
CA GLY A 14 -15.85 5.67 -5.30
C GLY A 14 -14.39 5.70 -5.70
N LEU A 15 -13.52 5.89 -4.72
CA LEU A 15 -12.07 5.88 -4.89
C LEU A 15 -11.55 4.44 -4.84
N SER A 16 -10.67 4.11 -5.78
CA SER A 16 -9.98 2.83 -5.83
C SER A 16 -8.50 3.09 -5.62
N VAL A 17 -7.83 2.24 -4.83
CA VAL A 17 -6.37 2.27 -4.72
C VAL A 17 -5.80 1.10 -5.50
N SER A 18 -4.84 1.37 -6.36
CA SER A 18 -4.30 0.42 -7.33
C SER A 18 -2.88 0.83 -7.71
N GLU A 19 -2.17 0.02 -8.50
CA GLU A 19 -0.77 0.26 -8.86
C GLU A 19 0.14 0.39 -7.63
N PHE A 20 0.04 -0.58 -6.72
CA PHE A 20 0.95 -0.62 -5.58
C PHE A 20 2.38 -0.86 -6.08
N ARG A 21 3.32 -0.06 -5.58
CA ARG A 21 4.73 -0.13 -5.93
C ARG A 21 5.57 0.07 -4.68
N ALA A 22 6.53 -0.83 -4.47
CA ALA A 22 7.51 -0.71 -3.41
C ALA A 22 8.84 -0.25 -4.02
N MET A 23 9.22 1.01 -3.78
CA MET A 23 10.50 1.56 -4.24
C MET A 23 11.54 1.53 -3.11
N PRO A 24 12.77 1.05 -3.35
CA PRO A 24 13.82 1.10 -2.34
C PRO A 24 14.10 2.56 -1.97
N THR A 25 14.03 2.88 -0.68
CA THR A 25 14.32 4.22 -0.17
C THR A 25 15.27 4.14 1.02
N ASP A 26 16.16 5.12 1.12
CA ASP A 26 17.02 5.34 2.28
C ASP A 26 16.33 6.27 3.31
N ALA A 27 15.39 7.10 2.85
CA ALA A 27 14.60 8.02 3.67
C ALA A 27 13.11 7.72 3.49
N PRO A 28 12.47 6.98 4.43
CA PRO A 28 11.04 6.70 4.36
C PRO A 28 10.18 7.93 4.67
N ASP A 29 9.23 8.24 3.80
CA ASP A 29 8.22 9.26 4.03
C ASP A 29 6.97 8.62 4.67
N ASN A 30 6.95 8.55 6.00
CA ASN A 30 5.83 8.01 6.77
C ASN A 30 4.63 8.98 6.83
N GLU A 31 4.79 10.20 6.32
CA GLU A 31 3.73 11.22 6.23
C GLU A 31 2.95 11.09 4.92
N ARG A 32 3.60 10.65 3.84
CA ARG A 32 3.03 10.53 2.49
C ARG A 32 2.96 9.10 1.96
N GLY A 33 3.48 8.13 2.69
CA GLY A 33 3.47 6.72 2.34
C GLY A 33 3.68 5.81 3.54
N VAL A 34 3.89 4.53 3.26
CA VAL A 34 4.23 3.53 4.28
C VAL A 34 5.59 2.97 3.96
N ALA A 35 6.45 2.89 4.96
CA ALA A 35 7.75 2.31 4.78
C ALA A 35 7.82 0.92 5.40
N LEU A 36 8.22 -0.03 4.56
CA LEU A 36 8.22 -1.46 4.85
C LEU A 36 9.63 -2.00 4.66
N GLU A 37 10.03 -2.92 5.54
CA GLU A 37 11.24 -3.70 5.35
C GLU A 37 10.82 -5.07 4.82
N PHE A 38 11.29 -5.40 3.62
CA PHE A 38 11.08 -6.71 3.03
C PHE A 38 12.38 -7.50 3.12
N ALA A 39 12.29 -8.76 3.56
CA ALA A 39 13.43 -9.67 3.67
C ALA A 39 13.97 -10.06 2.29
N SER A 40 13.13 -10.05 1.26
CA SER A 40 13.50 -10.41 -0.11
C SER A 40 12.60 -9.77 -1.17
N ASN A 41 13.08 -9.70 -2.41
CA ASN A 41 12.28 -9.21 -3.54
C ASN A 41 11.02 -10.07 -3.77
N ASP A 42 11.06 -11.35 -3.43
CA ASP A 42 9.95 -12.31 -3.57
C ASP A 42 8.81 -12.01 -2.57
N GLU A 43 9.18 -11.69 -1.32
CA GLU A 43 8.24 -11.25 -0.28
C GLU A 43 7.60 -9.92 -0.65
N ARG A 44 8.40 -8.97 -1.16
CA ARG A 44 7.90 -7.69 -1.69
C ARG A 44 6.89 -7.92 -2.81
N ASP A 45 7.19 -8.78 -3.78
CA ASP A 45 6.30 -9.05 -4.91
C ASP A 45 5.00 -9.73 -4.46
N SER A 46 5.10 -10.71 -3.56
CA SER A 46 3.96 -11.38 -2.94
C SER A 46 3.07 -10.38 -2.20
N PHE A 47 3.65 -9.51 -1.37
CA PHE A 47 2.93 -8.46 -0.66
C PHE A 47 2.23 -7.49 -1.62
N LEU A 48 2.92 -7.05 -2.69
CA LEU A 48 2.33 -6.18 -3.71
C LEU A 48 1.15 -6.84 -4.41
N HIS A 49 1.23 -8.15 -4.69
CA HIS A 49 0.14 -8.90 -5.28
C HIS A 49 -1.04 -9.07 -4.32
N GLU A 50 -0.77 -9.37 -3.05
CA GLU A 50 -1.80 -9.53 -2.01
C GLU A 50 -2.54 -8.21 -1.74
N ILE A 51 -1.82 -7.12 -1.56
CA ILE A 51 -2.43 -5.80 -1.33
C ILE A 51 -3.21 -5.35 -2.57
N GLU A 52 -2.70 -5.58 -3.78
CA GLU A 52 -3.44 -5.24 -4.98
C GLU A 52 -4.75 -6.05 -5.08
N ALA A 53 -4.72 -7.35 -4.80
CA ALA A 53 -5.91 -8.19 -4.78
C ALA A 53 -6.91 -7.78 -3.68
N ALA A 54 -6.44 -7.48 -2.47
CA ALA A 54 -7.26 -7.06 -1.34
C ALA A 54 -7.97 -5.72 -1.61
N PHE A 55 -7.31 -4.80 -2.33
CA PHE A 55 -7.84 -3.48 -2.60
C PHE A 55 -8.51 -3.33 -3.98
N ALA A 56 -8.26 -4.22 -4.95
CA ALA A 56 -8.92 -4.21 -6.26
C ALA A 56 -10.45 -4.36 -6.16
N ALA A 57 -10.92 -5.16 -5.20
CA ALA A 57 -12.36 -5.32 -4.92
C ALA A 57 -12.90 -4.24 -3.96
N ARG A 58 -12.03 -3.48 -3.28
CA ARG A 58 -12.40 -2.53 -2.23
C ARG A 58 -12.60 -1.14 -2.82
N ARG A 59 -13.73 -0.49 -2.48
CA ARG A 59 -14.03 0.87 -2.90
C ARG A 59 -14.12 1.76 -1.68
N PHE A 60 -13.44 2.89 -1.73
CA PHE A 60 -13.39 3.87 -0.66
C PHE A 60 -14.31 5.05 -0.96
N THR A 61 -14.87 5.62 0.09
CA THR A 61 -15.72 6.81 -0.04
C THR A 61 -14.91 8.10 -0.10
N ASN A 62 -13.70 8.11 0.48
CA ASN A 62 -12.81 9.26 0.50
C ASN A 62 -11.32 8.83 0.49
N ALA A 63 -10.42 9.76 0.14
CA ALA A 63 -8.99 9.46 -0.02
C ALA A 63 -8.27 9.26 1.32
N ALA A 64 -8.75 9.90 2.39
CA ALA A 64 -8.17 9.75 3.72
C ALA A 64 -8.41 8.33 4.28
N ASP A 65 -9.63 7.81 4.13
CA ASP A 65 -10.03 6.45 4.52
C ASP A 65 -9.28 5.39 3.70
N ALA A 66 -9.09 5.63 2.40
CA ALA A 66 -8.25 4.79 1.55
C ALA A 66 -6.80 4.78 2.05
N PHE A 67 -6.25 5.94 2.36
CA PHE A 67 -4.88 6.08 2.85
C PHE A 67 -4.70 5.39 4.21
N ASP A 68 -5.60 5.64 5.16
CA ASP A 68 -5.56 5.05 6.49
C ASP A 68 -5.68 3.52 6.45
N THR A 69 -6.57 2.99 5.60
CA THR A 69 -6.74 1.54 5.43
C THR A 69 -5.50 0.89 4.82
N VAL A 70 -4.89 1.50 3.78
CA VAL A 70 -3.63 0.99 3.19
C VAL A 70 -2.50 1.06 4.22
N LYS A 71 -2.43 2.16 4.97
CA LYS A 71 -1.43 2.35 6.02
C LYS A 71 -1.55 1.31 7.12
N ALA A 72 -2.75 1.07 7.63
CA ALA A 72 -3.02 0.04 8.62
C ALA A 72 -2.63 -1.35 8.11
N TYR A 73 -3.09 -1.72 6.89
CA TYR A 73 -2.78 -3.02 6.29
C TYR A 73 -1.27 -3.25 6.15
N ALA A 74 -0.54 -2.25 5.66
CA ALA A 74 0.90 -2.32 5.49
C ALA A 74 1.64 -2.40 6.84
N LEU A 75 1.24 -1.63 7.84
CA LEU A 75 1.82 -1.68 9.19
C LEU A 75 1.53 -3.01 9.90
N GLU A 76 0.31 -3.55 9.75
CA GLU A 76 -0.05 -4.85 10.30
C GLU A 76 0.80 -5.97 9.68
N HIS A 77 1.02 -5.93 8.37
CA HIS A 77 1.91 -6.87 7.69
C HIS A 77 3.37 -6.74 8.16
N ALA A 78 3.88 -5.51 8.29
CA ALA A 78 5.22 -5.27 8.83
C ALA A 78 5.39 -5.72 10.28
N ALA A 79 4.33 -5.69 11.09
CA ALA A 79 4.35 -6.17 12.47
C ALA A 79 4.28 -7.71 12.57
N GLN A 80 3.87 -8.40 11.50
CA GLN A 80 3.77 -9.86 11.43
C GLN A 80 5.03 -10.53 10.82
N GLY A 81 5.97 -9.74 10.29
CA GLY A 81 7.23 -10.19 9.68
C GLY A 81 8.40 -10.27 10.66
#